data_AF-A0A4R6LGG3-F1
#
_entry.id   AF-A0A4R6LGG3-F1
#
_cell.length_a   1.000
_cell.length_b   1.000
_cell.length_c   1.000
_cell.angle_alpha   90.00
_cell.angle_beta   90.00
_cell.angle_gamma   90.00
#
_symmetry.space_group_name_H-M   'P 1'
#
loop_
_entity.id
_entity.type
_entity.pdbx_description
1 polymer ?
#
loop_
_entity_poly.entity_id
_entity_poly.type
_entity_poly.pdbx_seq_one_letter_code
_entity_poly.pdbx_strand_id
1 'polypeptide(L)'
;MNYLKILLPGILVWISVSISFYILSFVPLVNSSLNLQAALVMMLLVFYANESAKFYYKTGRKTHGFVIGLIMSLTALLLDILITVPFIEIPNGEIIKLFSIIPFSGYSFV
;
A
#
# COMPACT_ATOMS: atom_id res chain seq x y z
N MET A 1 9.16 23.79 -10.66
CA MET A 1 8.66 23.19 -9.40
C MET A 1 8.68 21.68 -9.56
N ASN A 2 9.54 20.96 -8.83
CA ASN A 2 9.66 19.51 -9.03
C ASN A 2 8.57 18.77 -8.24
N TYR A 3 7.46 18.44 -8.91
CA TYR A 3 6.34 17.64 -8.39
C TYR A 3 6.79 16.28 -7.86
N LEU A 4 7.86 15.72 -8.45
CA LEU A 4 8.51 14.48 -7.99
C LEU A 4 8.93 14.51 -6.51
N LYS A 5 9.30 15.69 -5.98
CA LYS A 5 9.68 15.84 -4.57
C LYS A 5 8.49 15.71 -3.60
N ILE A 6 7.27 15.92 -4.09
CA ILE A 6 6.03 15.83 -3.30
C ILE A 6 5.48 14.40 -3.31
N LEU A 7 5.69 13.67 -4.41
CA LEU A 7 5.29 12.26 -4.54
C LEU A 7 6.28 11.29 -3.88
N LEU A 8 7.56 11.66 -3.81
CA LEU A 8 8.64 10.88 -3.17
C LEU A 8 8.28 10.29 -1.79
N PRO A 9 7.75 11.06 -0.82
CA PRO A 9 7.40 10.50 0.48
C PRO A 9 6.25 9.49 0.42
N GLY A 10 5.28 9.64 -0.50
CA GLY A 10 4.21 8.66 -0.69
C GLY A 10 4.71 7.35 -1.28
N ILE A 11 5.61 7.44 -2.27
CA ILE A 11 6.29 6.27 -2.85
C ILE A 11 7.13 5.54 -1.79
N LEU A 12 7.83 6.28 -0.93
CA LEU A 12 8.62 5.70 0.16
C LEU A 12 7.75 4.89 1.13
N VAL A 13 6.61 5.44 1.56
CA VAL A 13 5.66 4.72 2.42
C VAL A 13 5.19 3.43 1.74
N TRP A 14 4.78 3.52 0.47
CA TRP A 14 4.30 2.36 -0.28
C TRP A 14 5.37 1.26 -0.41
N ILE A 15 6.62 1.63 -0.72
CA ILE A 15 7.75 0.68 -0.80
C ILE A 15 8.00 0.04 0.57
N SER A 16 8.03 0.83 1.66
CA SER A 16 8.24 0.29 3.01
C SER A 16 7.15 -0.71 3.40
N VAL A 17 5.89 -0.39 3.13
CA VAL A 17 4.76 -1.29 3.40
C VAL A 17 4.86 -2.58 2.57
N SER A 18 5.15 -2.46 1.27
CA SER A 18 5.29 -3.62 0.37
C SER A 18 6.43 -4.55 0.79
N ILE A 19 7.57 -3.99 1.17
CA ILE A 19 8.72 -4.75 1.67
C ILE A 19 8.37 -5.44 2.99
N SER A 20 7.63 -4.80 3.89
CA SER A 20 7.23 -5.43 5.14
C SER A 20 6.32 -6.64 4.89
N PHE A 21 5.32 -6.52 4.03
CA PHE A 21 4.50 -7.68 3.65
C PHE A 21 5.33 -8.80 3.03
N TYR A 22 6.27 -8.47 2.15
CA TYR A 22 7.18 -9.45 1.56
C TYR A 22 8.01 -10.18 2.62
N ILE A 23 8.64 -9.44 3.55
CA ILE A 23 9.45 -10.03 4.64
C ILE A 23 8.58 -10.91 5.54
N LEU A 24 7.38 -10.44 5.91
CA LEU A 24 6.47 -11.19 6.77
C LEU A 24 6.00 -12.49 6.12
N SER A 25 5.93 -12.55 4.79
CA SER A 25 5.62 -13.78 4.05
C SER A 25 6.68 -14.89 4.24
N PHE A 26 7.93 -14.55 4.56
CA PHE A 26 8.99 -15.54 4.85
C PHE A 26 9.01 -15.98 6.32
N VAL A 27 8.28 -15.31 7.21
CA VAL A 27 8.26 -15.63 8.64
C VAL A 27 7.20 -16.72 8.89
N PRO A 28 7.58 -17.96 9.25
CA PRO A 28 6.64 -19.09 9.34
C PRO A 28 5.51 -18.89 10.36
N LEU A 29 5.77 -18.09 11.39
CA LEU A 29 4.87 -17.79 12.50
C LEU A 29 3.73 -16.82 12.10
N VAL A 30 3.96 -16.04 11.06
CA VAL A 30 3.09 -14.95 10.61
C VAL A 30 2.53 -15.21 9.21
N ASN A 31 3.17 -16.11 8.44
CA ASN A 31 2.68 -16.56 7.13
C ASN A 31 1.33 -17.29 7.22
N SER A 32 0.98 -17.86 8.37
CA SER A 32 -0.24 -18.66 8.54
C SER A 32 -1.53 -17.82 8.51
N SER A 33 -1.45 -16.50 8.73
CA SER A 33 -2.65 -15.66 8.75
C SER A 33 -2.39 -14.25 8.22
N LEU A 34 -3.12 -13.88 7.15
CA LEU A 34 -3.08 -12.55 6.55
C LEU A 34 -3.53 -11.46 7.53
N ASN A 35 -4.48 -11.76 8.41
CA ASN A 35 -4.96 -10.81 9.43
C ASN A 35 -3.85 -10.39 10.39
N LEU A 36 -2.96 -11.32 10.78
CA LEU A 36 -1.86 -11.02 11.70
C LEU A 36 -0.75 -10.23 11.00
N GLN A 37 -0.49 -10.52 9.71
CA GLN A 37 0.38 -9.69 8.87
C GLN A 37 -0.13 -8.27 8.76
N ALA A 38 -1.40 -8.10 8.39
CA ALA A 38 -2.02 -6.80 8.25
C ALA A 38 -2.00 -6.01 9.58
N ALA A 39 -2.28 -6.67 10.71
CA ALA A 39 -2.20 -6.04 12.03
C ALA A 39 -0.79 -5.51 12.37
N LEU A 40 0.25 -6.31 12.10
CA LEU A 40 1.64 -5.90 12.33
C LEU A 40 2.05 -4.75 11.40
N VAL A 41 1.73 -4.86 10.11
CA VAL A 41 2.05 -3.82 9.14
C VAL A 41 1.31 -2.52 9.45
N MET A 42 0.04 -2.58 9.91
CA MET A 42 -0.70 -1.40 10.36
C MET A 42 -0.01 -0.68 11.52
N MET A 43 0.56 -1.40 12.50
CA MET A 43 1.34 -0.77 13.57
C MET A 43 2.60 -0.09 13.04
N LEU A 44 3.29 -0.72 12.10
CA LEU A 44 4.52 -0.19 11.49
C LEU A 44 4.24 0.99 10.54
N LEU A 45 3.07 1.03 9.92
CA LEU A 45 2.66 2.08 8.96
C LEU A 45 2.76 3.48 9.57
N VAL A 46 2.39 3.64 10.84
CA VAL A 46 2.51 4.93 11.56
C VAL A 46 3.97 5.40 11.62
N PHE A 47 4.90 4.49 11.86
CA PHE A 47 6.33 4.81 11.88
C PHE A 47 6.86 5.13 10.48
N TYR A 48 6.47 4.38 9.46
CA TYR A 48 6.86 4.63 8.08
C TYR A 48 6.34 5.99 7.57
N ALA A 49 5.10 6.33 7.90
CA ALA A 49 4.51 7.62 7.58
C ALA A 49 5.25 8.77 8.27
N ASN A 50 5.57 8.61 9.56
CA ASN A 50 6.29 9.62 10.32
C ASN A 50 7.71 9.86 9.77
N GLU A 51 8.47 8.81 9.48
CA GLU A 51 9.82 8.93 8.92
C GLU A 51 9.79 9.52 7.50
N SER A 52 8.82 9.12 6.67
CA SER A 52 8.65 9.68 5.33
C SER A 52 8.26 11.16 5.36
N ALA A 53 7.41 11.56 6.31
CA ALA A 53 7.08 12.97 6.52
C ALA A 53 8.31 13.78 6.98
N LYS A 54 9.09 13.27 7.93
CA LYS A 54 10.35 13.91 8.37
C LYS A 54 11.32 14.07 7.20
N PHE A 55 11.46 13.06 6.34
CA PHE A 55 12.29 13.13 5.15
C PHE A 55 11.86 14.25 4.21
N TYR A 56 10.55 14.40 3.98
CA TYR A 56 10.02 15.48 3.16
C TYR A 56 10.31 16.88 3.77
N TYR A 57 10.13 17.04 5.09
CA TYR A 57 10.35 18.30 5.79
C TYR A 57 11.81 18.74 5.89
N LYS A 58 12.78 17.81 5.88
CA LYS A 58 14.21 18.12 5.80
C LYS A 58 14.58 18.95 4.56
N THR A 59 13.74 18.93 3.52
CA THR A 59 13.94 19.68 2.27
C THR A 59 13.59 21.18 2.39
N GLY A 60 13.29 21.69 3.59
CA GLY A 60 13.10 23.12 3.86
C GLY A 60 11.78 23.71 3.36
N ARG A 61 10.80 22.87 2.99
CA ARG A 61 9.51 23.31 2.43
C ARG A 61 8.45 23.49 3.52
N LYS A 62 7.91 24.70 3.62
CA LYS A 62 6.79 25.06 4.52
C LYS A 62 5.44 24.72 3.86
N THR A 63 5.17 23.43 3.66
CA THR A 63 3.83 22.96 3.28
C THR A 63 3.10 22.42 4.50
N HIS A 64 1.78 22.68 4.58
CA HIS A 64 0.94 22.25 5.71
C HIS A 64 0.95 20.72 5.82
N GLY A 65 1.15 20.18 7.02
CA GLY A 65 1.30 18.73 7.25
C GLY A 65 0.10 17.91 6.81
N PHE A 66 -1.10 18.48 6.95
CA PHE A 66 -2.32 17.88 6.44
C PHE A 66 -2.28 17.62 4.93
N VAL A 67 -1.85 18.60 4.14
CA VAL A 67 -1.82 18.49 2.68
C VAL A 67 -0.79 17.45 2.23
N ILE A 68 0.37 17.41 2.89
CA ILE A 68 1.42 16.43 2.58
C ILE A 68 0.93 15.02 2.94
N GLY A 69 0.33 14.83 4.11
CA GLY A 69 -0.24 13.55 4.52
C GLY A 69 -1.29 13.05 3.52
N LEU A 70 -2.18 13.92 3.08
CA LEU A 70 -3.22 13.59 2.10
C LEU A 70 -2.62 13.19 0.75
N ILE A 71 -1.60 13.91 0.26
CA ILE A 71 -0.89 13.56 -0.97
C ILE A 71 -0.14 12.22 -0.81
N MET A 72 0.50 11.99 0.33
CA MET A 72 1.20 10.73 0.62
C MET A 72 0.22 9.55 0.61
N SER A 73 -0.93 9.67 1.27
CA SER A 73 -1.96 8.64 1.29
C SER A 73 -2.56 8.38 -0.09
N LEU A 74 -2.89 9.43 -0.85
CA LEU A 74 -3.37 9.31 -2.23
C LEU A 74 -2.36 8.59 -3.13
N THR A 75 -1.08 8.96 -3.01
CA THR A 75 -0.02 8.35 -3.81
C THR A 75 0.15 6.86 -3.47
N ALA A 76 0.13 6.52 -2.18
CA ALA A 76 0.21 5.13 -1.74
C ALA A 76 -0.99 4.29 -2.22
N LEU A 77 -2.21 4.81 -2.09
CA LEU A 77 -3.43 4.14 -2.59
C LEU A 77 -3.42 3.94 -4.10
N LEU A 78 -2.96 4.94 -4.86
CA LEU A 78 -2.82 4.81 -6.32
C LEU A 78 -1.81 3.73 -6.68
N LEU A 79 -0.69 3.65 -5.98
CA LEU A 79 0.30 2.59 -6.19
C LEU A 79 -0.23 1.22 -5.81
N ASP A 80 -1.06 1.10 -4.77
CA ASP A 80 -1.69 -0.17 -4.43
C ASP A 80 -2.60 -0.70 -5.54
N ILE A 81 -3.47 0.16 -6.08
CA ILE A 81 -4.37 -0.22 -7.18
C ILE A 81 -3.59 -0.56 -8.46
N LEU A 82 -2.51 0.18 -8.74
CA LEU A 82 -1.73 -0.01 -9.97
C LEU A 82 -0.75 -1.18 -9.90
N ILE A 83 -0.22 -1.50 -8.72
CA ILE A 83 0.86 -2.48 -8.54
C ILE A 83 0.39 -3.63 -7.64
N THR A 84 0.05 -3.35 -6.38
CA THR A 84 -0.29 -4.40 -5.38
C THR A 84 -1.45 -5.28 -5.84
N VAL A 85 -2.52 -4.68 -6.35
CA VAL A 85 -3.71 -5.43 -6.81
C VAL A 85 -3.37 -6.37 -7.98
N PRO A 86 -2.87 -5.90 -9.14
CA PRO A 86 -2.65 -6.78 -10.28
C PRO A 86 -1.50 -7.78 -10.09
N PHE A 87 -0.46 -7.42 -9.34
CA PHE A 87 0.74 -8.26 -9.21
C PHE A 87 0.74 -9.16 -7.97
N ILE A 88 -0.04 -8.85 -6.93
CA ILE A 88 -0.05 -9.61 -5.67
C ILE A 88 -1.42 -10.22 -5.40
N GLU A 89 -2.51 -9.47 -5.49
CA GLU A 89 -3.84 -9.98 -5.12
C GLU A 89 -4.47 -10.89 -6.18
N ILE A 90 -4.38 -10.54 -7.46
CA ILE A 90 -4.91 -11.39 -8.55
C ILE A 90 -4.24 -12.78 -8.56
N PRO A 91 -2.90 -12.91 -8.56
CA PRO A 91 -2.25 -14.22 -8.57
C PRO A 91 -2.48 -15.04 -7.29
N ASN A 92 -2.69 -14.39 -6.13
CA ASN A 92 -3.07 -15.07 -4.89
C ASN A 92 -4.54 -15.53 -4.86
N GLY A 93 -5.34 -15.23 -5.90
CA GLY A 93 -6.69 -15.77 -6.09
C GLY A 93 -7.79 -15.11 -5.25
N GLU A 94 -7.50 -14.03 -4.53
CA GLU A 94 -8.47 -13.35 -3.66
C GLU A 94 -9.55 -12.60 -4.47
N ILE A 95 -9.19 -12.06 -5.65
CA ILE A 95 -10.14 -11.36 -6.54
C ILE A 95 -11.05 -12.33 -7.31
N ILE A 96 -10.58 -13.55 -7.60
CA ILE A 96 -11.41 -14.60 -8.25
C ILE A 96 -12.51 -15.06 -7.29
N LYS A 97 -12.23 -15.14 -5.98
CA LYS A 97 -13.25 -15.37 -4.95
C LYS A 97 -14.26 -14.21 -4.91
N LEU A 98 -13.79 -12.97 -4.95
CA LEU A 98 -14.67 -11.78 -4.93
C LEU A 98 -15.57 -11.71 -6.17
N PHE A 99 -15.07 -12.05 -7.36
CA PHE A 99 -15.86 -12.08 -8.59
C PHE A 99 -16.83 -13.27 -8.65
N SER A 100 -16.53 -14.38 -7.97
CA SER A 100 -17.45 -15.53 -7.86
C SER A 100 -18.61 -15.29 -6.89
N ILE A 101 -18.48 -14.36 -5.94
CA ILE A 101 -19.52 -14.02 -4.96
C ILE A 101 -20.49 -12.97 -5.52
N ILE A 102 -20.06 -12.16 -6.48
CA ILE A 102 -20.96 -11.29 -7.23
C ILE A 102 -21.77 -12.20 -8.17
N PRO A 103 -23.11 -12.25 -8.07
CA PRO A 103 -23.91 -12.96 -9.04
C PRO A 103 -23.92 -12.13 -10.32
N PHE A 104 -22.86 -12.22 -11.13
CA PHE A 104 -22.91 -11.80 -12.51
C PHE A 104 -23.77 -12.82 -13.28
N SER A 105 -25.07 -12.65 -13.12
CA SER A 105 -26.09 -13.16 -14.02
C SER A 105 -25.75 -12.69 -15.44
N GLY A 106 -25.24 -13.61 -16.25
CA GLY A 106 -25.04 -13.42 -17.68
C GLY A 106 -23.64 -12.90 -17.99
N TYR A 107 -22.72 -13.79 -18.36
CA TYR A 107 -22.44 -14.11 -19.76
C TYR A 107 -21.78 -15.49 -19.80
N SER A 108 -22.53 -16.47 -20.32
CA SER A 108 -21.94 -17.70 -20.87
C SER A 108 -21.02 -17.30 -22.01
N PHE A 109 -19.72 -17.57 -21.88
CA PHE A 109 -18.88 -17.79 -23.06
C PHE A 109 -18.67 -19.30 -23.17
N VAL A 110 -19.15 -19.80 -24.30
CA VAL A 110 -19.05 -21.15 -24.86
C VAL A 110 -17.62 -21.66 -24.81
#